data_AF-A0A067KVH9-F1
#
_entry.id   AF-A0A067KVH9-F1
#
_cell.length_a   1.000
_cell.length_b   1.000
_cell.length_c   1.000
_cell.angle_alpha   90.00
_cell.angle_beta   90.00
_cell.angle_gamma   90.00
#
_symmetry.space_group_name_H-M   'P 1'
#
loop_
_entity.id
_entity.type
_entity.pdbx_description
1 polymer ?
#
loop_
_entity_poly.entity_id
_entity_poly.type
_entity_poly.pdbx_seq_one_letter_code
_entity_poly.pdbx_strand_id
1 'polypeptide(L)'
;MFKMFALEPEIYIPKVLPGAVKSFVNLQGDGGPGTLRLITFSVDKLPDTSVVEKLRCQIKFEISPDERTICKRSCNAYAIDDVKVKEDEIRAGLEKTMQVFYGSFKLYEAYALANPDA
;
A
#
# COMPACT_ATOMS: atom_id res chain seq x y z
N MET A 1 6.12 -7.86 9.97
CA MET A 1 5.40 -6.82 9.21
C MET A 1 6.16 -6.31 7.99
N PHE A 2 7.34 -5.68 8.16
CA PHE A 2 8.11 -5.08 7.07
C PHE A 2 8.44 -6.06 5.93
N LYS A 3 8.93 -7.26 6.29
CA LYS A 3 9.22 -8.35 5.34
C LYS A 3 8.00 -8.68 4.47
N MET A 4 6.86 -8.98 5.10
CA MET A 4 5.64 -9.39 4.39
C MET A 4 5.08 -8.32 3.45
N PHE A 5 5.13 -7.04 3.85
CA PHE A 5 4.52 -5.96 3.08
C PHE A 5 5.47 -5.37 2.02
N ALA A 6 6.77 -5.27 2.32
CA ALA A 6 7.73 -4.53 1.50
C ALA A 6 8.74 -5.40 0.77
N LEU A 7 9.25 -6.46 1.41
CA LEU A 7 10.34 -7.27 0.84
C LEU A 7 9.80 -8.44 0.02
N GLU A 8 8.77 -9.12 0.50
CA GLU A 8 8.23 -10.34 -0.09
C GLU A 8 6.71 -10.27 -0.38
N PRO A 9 6.18 -9.16 -0.91
CA PRO A 9 4.73 -8.98 -1.05
C PRO A 9 4.07 -10.02 -1.99
N GLU A 10 4.79 -10.55 -2.97
CA GLU A 10 4.30 -11.62 -3.85
C GLU A 10 4.05 -12.95 -3.11
N ILE A 11 4.72 -13.18 -1.99
CA ILE A 11 4.53 -14.36 -1.14
C ILE A 11 3.35 -14.15 -0.19
N TYR A 12 3.24 -12.96 0.41
CA TYR A 12 2.31 -12.72 1.51
C TYR A 12 0.99 -12.06 1.09
N ILE A 13 0.97 -11.17 0.09
CA ILE A 13 -0.29 -10.54 -0.36
C ILE A 13 -1.33 -11.58 -0.76
N PRO A 14 -1.03 -12.62 -1.55
CA PRO A 14 -2.04 -13.62 -1.92
C PRO A 14 -2.57 -14.42 -0.71
N LYS A 15 -1.78 -14.57 0.35
CA LYS A 15 -2.16 -15.29 1.58
C LYS A 15 -2.98 -14.42 2.52
N VAL A 16 -2.60 -13.16 2.68
CA VAL A 16 -3.23 -12.19 3.60
C VAL A 16 -4.46 -11.53 2.97
N LEU A 17 -4.40 -11.26 1.67
CA LEU A 17 -5.42 -10.57 0.88
C LEU A 17 -5.71 -11.32 -0.43
N PRO A 18 -6.34 -12.52 -0.36
CA PRO A 18 -6.62 -13.32 -1.54
C PRO A 18 -7.39 -12.53 -2.60
N GLY A 19 -6.90 -12.54 -3.84
CA GLY A 19 -7.54 -11.87 -4.97
C GLY A 19 -7.33 -10.34 -5.06
N ALA A 20 -6.62 -9.71 -4.11
CA ALA A 20 -6.42 -8.26 -4.11
C ALA A 20 -5.46 -7.78 -5.21
N VAL A 21 -4.49 -8.61 -5.61
CA VAL A 21 -3.50 -8.30 -6.64
C VAL A 21 -3.61 -9.30 -7.78
N LYS A 22 -3.60 -8.78 -9.00
CA LYS A 22 -3.57 -9.54 -10.26
C LYS A 22 -2.15 -9.91 -10.66
N SER A 23 -1.20 -8.98 -10.52
CA SER A 23 0.20 -9.21 -10.93
C SER A 23 1.19 -8.30 -10.22
N PHE A 24 2.43 -8.79 -10.10
CA PHE A 24 3.62 -8.05 -9.70
C PHE A 24 4.64 -8.13 -10.83
N VAL A 25 5.18 -6.98 -11.25
CA VAL A 25 6.23 -6.91 -12.28
C VAL A 25 7.32 -5.96 -11.81
N ASN A 26 8.54 -6.44 -11.66
CA ASN A 26 9.70 -5.56 -11.47
C ASN A 26 10.03 -4.93 -12.83
N LEU A 27 9.85 -3.62 -12.95
CA LEU A 27 10.23 -2.86 -14.14
C LEU A 27 11.74 -2.58 -14.14
N GLN A 28 12.31 -2.37 -12.96
CA GLN A 28 13.75 -2.19 -12.74
C GLN A 28 14.12 -2.76 -11.36
N GLY A 29 15.32 -3.34 -11.23
CA GLY A 29 15.81 -3.91 -9.97
C GLY A 29 15.35 -5.34 -9.70
N ASP A 30 15.79 -5.88 -8.57
CA ASP A 30 15.66 -7.29 -8.18
C ASP A 30 14.68 -7.53 -7.02
N GLY A 31 14.06 -6.46 -6.50
CA GLY A 31 13.25 -6.49 -5.28
C GLY A 31 13.89 -5.79 -4.09
N GLY A 32 15.19 -5.45 -4.16
CA GLY A 32 15.91 -4.70 -3.14
C GLY A 32 15.77 -3.17 -3.27
N PRO A 33 16.58 -2.40 -2.51
CA PRO A 33 16.60 -0.94 -2.58
C PRO A 33 16.79 -0.42 -4.01
N GLY A 34 15.94 0.52 -4.42
CA GLY A 34 15.96 1.10 -5.78
C GLY A 34 15.09 0.36 -6.81
N THR A 35 14.45 -0.75 -6.43
CA THR A 35 13.50 -1.46 -7.31
C THR A 35 12.31 -0.59 -7.67
N LEU A 36 11.98 -0.54 -8.96
CA LEU A 36 10.73 0.01 -9.47
C LEU A 36 9.79 -1.15 -9.80
N ARG A 37 8.66 -1.25 -9.10
CA ARG A 37 7.71 -2.34 -9.23
C ARG A 37 6.34 -1.82 -9.69
N LEU A 38 5.78 -2.45 -10.73
CA LEU A 38 4.40 -2.30 -11.13
C LEU A 38 3.56 -3.37 -10.43
N ILE A 39 2.51 -2.94 -9.73
CA ILE A 39 1.56 -3.83 -9.05
C ILE A 39 0.18 -3.54 -9.63
N THR A 40 -0.45 -4.56 -10.20
CA THR A 40 -1.80 -4.44 -10.77
C THR A 40 -2.81 -4.97 -9.77
N PHE A 41 -3.65 -4.11 -9.22
CA PHE A 41 -4.69 -4.51 -8.28
C PHE A 41 -5.97 -4.98 -9.00
N SER A 42 -6.71 -5.88 -8.35
CA SER A 42 -8.09 -6.16 -8.72
C SER A 42 -8.93 -4.96 -8.29
N VAL A 43 -9.19 -4.08 -9.27
CA VAL A 43 -9.75 -2.73 -9.11
C VAL A 43 -11.03 -2.70 -8.28
N ASP A 44 -11.12 -1.66 -7.43
CA ASP A 44 -12.28 -1.13 -6.66
C ASP A 44 -11.81 -0.20 -5.52
N LYS A 45 -10.50 -0.18 -5.22
CA LYS A 45 -9.96 0.37 -3.95
C LYS A 45 -8.88 1.46 -4.10
N LEU A 46 -8.66 1.99 -5.30
CA LEU A 46 -7.68 3.05 -5.55
C LEU A 46 -8.35 4.41 -5.79
N PRO A 47 -7.64 5.54 -5.60
CA PRO A 47 -8.11 6.86 -6.02
C PRO A 47 -8.49 6.85 -7.50
N ASP A 48 -9.47 7.68 -7.87
CA ASP A 48 -9.91 7.80 -9.26
C ASP A 48 -8.76 8.29 -10.14
N THR A 49 -8.30 7.41 -11.04
CA THR A 49 -7.18 7.68 -11.94
C THR A 49 -7.56 8.67 -13.05
N SER A 50 -8.85 9.00 -13.22
CA SER A 50 -9.28 10.13 -14.07
C SER A 50 -9.05 11.49 -13.42
N VAL A 51 -8.66 11.51 -12.13
CA VAL A 51 -8.43 12.73 -11.33
C VAL A 51 -6.98 12.79 -10.83
N VAL A 52 -6.43 11.68 -10.33
CA VAL A 52 -5.07 11.59 -9.76
C VAL A 52 -4.16 10.78 -10.68
N GLU A 53 -3.17 11.42 -11.28
CA GLU A 53 -2.18 10.74 -12.14
C GLU A 53 -1.08 10.03 -11.35
N LYS A 54 -0.75 10.54 -10.17
CA LYS A 54 0.37 10.02 -9.37
C LYS A 54 0.12 10.17 -7.88
N LEU A 55 0.47 9.13 -7.14
CA LEU A 55 0.55 9.14 -5.68
C LEU A 55 1.98 8.81 -5.27
N ARG A 56 2.63 9.71 -4.53
CA ARG A 56 3.94 9.46 -3.93
C ARG A 56 3.76 9.19 -2.46
N CYS A 57 3.96 7.95 -2.04
CA CYS A 57 3.90 7.56 -0.64
C CYS A 57 5.28 7.24 -0.09
N GLN A 58 5.57 7.75 1.11
CA GLN A 58 6.66 7.32 1.96
C GLN A 58 6.10 6.54 3.13
N ILE A 59 6.62 5.34 3.35
CA ILE A 59 6.23 4.48 4.47
C ILE A 59 7.48 4.21 5.31
N LYS A 60 7.37 4.44 6.62
CA LYS A 60 8.43 4.19 7.59
C LYS A 60 7.90 3.23 8.66
N PHE A 61 8.69 2.21 8.95
CA PHE A 61 8.40 1.25 10.01
C PHE A 61 9.35 1.48 11.17
N GLU A 62 8.82 1.49 12.38
CA GLU A 62 9.55 1.65 13.64
C GLU A 62 9.05 0.59 14.63
N ILE A 63 9.95 0.06 15.47
CA ILE A 63 9.58 -0.83 16.58
C ILE A 63 9.06 0.05 17.72
N SER A 64 7.91 -0.28 18.30
CA SER A 64 7.42 0.38 19.51
C SER A 64 7.96 -0.30 20.78
N PRO A 65 7.94 0.38 21.94
CA PRO A 65 8.46 -0.16 23.20
C PRO A 65 7.81 -1.46 23.69
N ASP A 66 6.62 -1.79 23.17
CA ASP A 66 5.82 -2.96 23.51
C ASP A 66 5.91 -4.08 22.45
N GLU A 67 7.00 -4.09 21.68
CA GLU A 67 7.28 -5.06 20.60
C GLU A 67 6.28 -5.01 19.43
N ARG A 68 5.39 -4.02 19.39
CA ARG A 68 4.53 -3.76 18.23
C ARG A 68 5.27 -2.98 17.15
N THR A 69 4.62 -2.80 16.00
CA THR A 69 5.14 -2.03 14.87
C THR A 69 4.37 -0.72 14.72
N ILE A 70 5.09 0.40 14.69
CA ILE A 70 4.56 1.69 14.26
C ILE A 70 4.81 1.82 12.75
N CYS A 71 3.75 1.95 11.97
CA CYS A 71 3.82 2.26 10.55
C CYS A 71 3.41 3.72 10.32
N LYS A 72 4.36 4.58 9.96
CA LYS A 72 4.11 5.97 9.56
C LYS A 72 4.01 6.04 8.04
N ARG A 73 2.92 6.61 7.54
CA ARG A 73 2.67 6.80 6.11
C ARG A 73 2.44 8.28 5.83
N SER A 74 3.14 8.82 4.84
CA SER A 74 2.88 10.14 4.28
C SER A 74 2.70 10.01 2.77
N CYS A 75 1.69 10.65 2.20
CA CYS A 75 1.43 10.57 0.77
C CYS A 75 1.06 11.93 0.18
N ASN A 76 1.66 12.23 -0.97
CA ASN A 76 1.30 13.37 -1.81
C ASN A 76 0.58 12.85 -3.06
N ALA A 77 -0.61 13.37 -3.33
CA ALA A 77 -1.33 13.13 -4.58
C ALA A 77 -1.08 14.28 -5.56
N TYR A 78 -0.92 13.93 -6.83
CA TYR A 78 -0.73 14.86 -7.94
C TYR A 78 -1.92 14.69 -8.88
N ALA A 79 -2.72 15.76 -9.00
CA ALA A 79 -3.89 15.79 -9.88
C ALA A 79 -3.47 16.04 -11.33
N ILE A 80 -4.31 15.63 -12.28
CA ILE A 80 -4.15 15.98 -13.69
C ILE A 80 -4.42 17.48 -13.87
N ASP A 81 -3.52 18.20 -14.56
CA ASP A 81 -3.50 19.68 -14.65
C ASP A 81 -4.83 20.31 -15.12
N ASP A 82 -5.51 19.70 -16.10
CA ASP A 82 -6.73 20.25 -16.71
C ASP A 82 -8.04 19.72 -16.10
N VAL A 83 -7.97 18.93 -15.03
CA VAL A 83 -9.17 18.42 -14.36
C VAL A 83 -9.62 19.41 -13.29
N LYS A 84 -10.86 19.89 -13.38
CA LYS A 84 -11.47 20.72 -12.34
C LYS A 84 -11.80 19.85 -11.13
N VAL A 85 -10.86 19.74 -10.20
CA VAL A 85 -11.03 18.91 -9.00
C VAL A 85 -11.57 19.72 -7.83
N LYS A 86 -12.52 19.15 -7.08
CA LYS A 86 -12.89 19.69 -5.75
C LYS A 86 -11.96 19.11 -4.70
N GLU A 87 -11.37 19.98 -3.87
CA GLU A 87 -10.45 19.58 -2.81
C GLU A 87 -11.05 18.52 -1.86
N ASP A 88 -12.34 18.62 -1.56
CA ASP A 88 -13.04 17.66 -0.71
C ASP A 88 -13.14 16.26 -1.32
N GLU A 89 -13.27 16.15 -2.64
CA GLU A 89 -13.32 14.86 -3.35
C GLU A 89 -11.94 14.18 -3.31
N ILE A 90 -10.85 14.95 -3.45
CA ILE A 90 -9.47 14.45 -3.27
C ILE A 90 -9.27 13.96 -1.83
N ARG A 91 -9.67 14.77 -0.84
CA ARG A 91 -9.49 14.45 0.57
C ARG A 91 -10.26 13.17 0.93
N ALA A 92 -11.49 13.03 0.46
CA ALA A 92 -12.29 11.82 0.65
C ALA A 92 -11.63 10.59 -0.01
N GLY A 93 -11.09 10.73 -1.22
CA GLY A 93 -10.35 9.66 -1.90
C GLY A 93 -9.09 9.22 -1.15
N LEU A 94 -8.33 10.18 -0.60
CA LEU A 94 -7.15 9.91 0.22
C LEU A 94 -7.51 9.22 1.55
N GLU A 95 -8.57 9.68 2.22
CA GLU A 95 -9.08 9.07 3.44
C GLU A 95 -9.54 7.63 3.19
N LYS A 96 -10.34 7.40 2.13
CA LYS A 96 -10.76 6.05 1.74
C LYS A 96 -9.55 5.14 1.49
N THR A 97 -8.52 5.65 0.81
CA THR A 97 -7.28 4.90 0.57
C THR A 97 -6.54 4.58 1.89
N MET A 98 -6.54 5.51 2.85
CA MET A 98 -5.97 5.28 4.18
C MET A 98 -6.74 4.19 4.93
N GLN A 99 -8.08 4.18 4.86
CA GLN A 99 -8.90 3.16 5.51
C GLN A 99 -8.66 1.77 4.90
N VAL A 100 -8.52 1.67 3.58
CA VAL A 100 -8.13 0.41 2.90
C VAL A 100 -6.75 -0.04 3.39
N PHE A 101 -5.79 0.89 3.48
CA PHE A 101 -4.45 0.58 3.96
C PHE A 101 -4.46 0.09 5.41
N TYR A 102 -5.16 0.80 6.30
CA TYR A 102 -5.30 0.41 7.70
C TYR A 102 -5.97 -0.97 7.86
N GLY A 103 -7.07 -1.20 7.15
CA GLY A 103 -7.75 -2.51 7.15
C GLY A 103 -6.84 -3.64 6.66
N SER A 104 -6.02 -3.38 5.63
CA SER A 104 -5.04 -4.37 5.16
C SER A 104 -3.99 -4.70 6.23
N PHE A 105 -3.51 -3.70 6.97
CA PHE A 105 -2.51 -3.90 8.03
C PHE A 105 -3.07 -4.70 9.20
N LYS A 106 -4.36 -4.57 9.52
CA LYS A 106 -5.01 -5.44 10.51
C LYS A 106 -5.00 -6.90 10.10
N LEU A 107 -5.19 -7.18 8.81
CA LEU A 107 -5.12 -8.56 8.29
C LEU A 107 -3.68 -9.10 8.32
N TYR A 108 -2.68 -8.27 7.98
CA TYR A 108 -1.28 -8.66 8.13
C TYR A 108 -0.88 -8.93 9.58
N GLU A 109 -1.35 -8.10 10.52
CA GLU A 109 -1.12 -8.29 11.96
C GLU A 109 -1.71 -9.61 12.43
N ALA A 110 -2.96 -9.89 12.09
CA ALA A 110 -3.62 -11.17 12.41
C ALA A 110 -2.88 -12.37 11.79
N TYR A 111 -2.43 -12.24 10.54
CA TYR A 111 -1.67 -13.30 9.87
C TYR A 111 -0.33 -13.57 10.58
N ALA A 112 0.41 -12.53 10.98
CA ALA A 112 1.66 -12.68 11.71
C ALA A 112 1.47 -13.37 13.07
N LEU A 113 0.42 -13.02 13.81
CA LEU A 113 0.10 -13.65 15.09
C LEU A 113 -0.23 -15.14 14.94
N ALA A 114 -0.91 -15.51 13.86
CA ALA A 114 -1.23 -16.91 13.56
C ALA A 114 -0.04 -17.70 12.97
N ASN A 115 0.99 -17.02 12.47
CA ASN A 115 2.14 -17.62 11.80
C ASN A 115 3.45 -16.98 12.32
N PRO A 116 3.95 -17.37 13.51
CA PRO A 116 5.10 -16.74 14.15
C PRO A 116 6.40 -16.77 13.32
N ASP A 117 6.52 -17.72 12.39
CA ASP A 117 7.69 -17.90 11.52
C ASP A 117 7.59 -17.11 10.19
N ALA A 118 6.53 -16.33 9.99
CA ALA A 118 6.26 -15.56 8.76
C ALA A 118 7.26 -14.40 8.53
#